data_AF-A0A8T0D0X6-F1
#
_entry.id   AF-A0A8T0D0X6-F1
#
_cell.length_a   1.000
_cell.length_b   1.000
_cell.length_c   1.000
_cell.angle_alpha   90.00
_cell.angle_beta   90.00
_cell.angle_gamma   90.00
#
_symmetry.space_group_name_H-M   'P 1'
#
loop_
_entity.id
_entity.type
_entity.pdbx_description
1 polymer ?
#
loop_
_entity_poly.entity_id
_entity_poly.type
_entity_poly.pdbx_seq_one_letter_code
_entity_poly.pdbx_strand_id
1 'polypeptide(L)'
;MLATIVNIQPKDSAGGSGETRESVVYRMANEILEKVPADYNPFEVKDRLIKMDHLKPLHIFLKQEVDRMQRVITTVRNTLTDLKLAIDGTIIMSENLRDALDNIFDARIPSTWRKISWESATLGFWFTDLLDRNAQFSTWLFEGRPLSYWMTGFFNPQGFLTAMRQEVARANKYALDDVALTNEVTKMMREDVVKRPNEGVYIHGLSLDGAGWDKKQARLMEPTPKLLYTLLPVVHVSAYSMSVGEKSKQTMLYSCPVYKKPKRTDLNYIFPLMLRSATDPDHWILRGVALLCDVK
;
A
#
# COMPACT_ATOMS: atom_id res chain seq x y z
N MET A 1 0.02 18.05 19.54
CA MET A 1 1.00 18.89 20.27
C MET A 1 2.17 19.31 19.38
N LEU A 2 3.01 18.38 18.88
CA LEU A 2 4.15 18.71 18.01
C LEU A 2 3.74 19.45 16.71
N ALA A 3 2.70 18.99 16.01
CA ALA A 3 2.20 19.68 14.81
C ALA A 3 1.75 21.13 15.09
N THR A 4 1.17 21.38 16.26
CA THR A 4 0.75 22.72 16.68
C THR A 4 1.95 23.62 16.92
N ILE A 5 3.01 23.09 17.55
CA ILE A 5 4.26 23.83 17.81
C ILE A 5 4.93 24.25 16.49
N VAL A 6 5.01 23.36 15.51
CA VAL A 6 5.59 23.69 14.19
C VAL A 6 4.78 24.77 13.47
N ASN A 7 3.45 24.71 13.54
CA ASN A 7 2.59 25.65 12.83
C ASN A 7 2.60 27.07 13.44
N ILE A 8 2.95 27.23 14.73
CA ILE A 8 3.02 28.56 15.39
C ILE A 8 4.42 29.16 15.36
N GLN A 9 5.44 28.44 14.86
CA GLN A 9 6.78 29.00 14.70
C GLN A 9 6.74 30.13 13.64
N PRO A 10 7.45 31.26 13.86
CA PRO A 10 7.57 32.30 12.87
C PRO A 10 8.17 31.72 11.58
N LYS A 11 7.41 31.78 10.49
CA LYS A 11 7.84 31.26 9.18
C LYS A 11 8.70 32.25 8.39
N ASP A 12 8.74 33.51 8.84
CA ASP A 12 9.59 34.55 8.27
C ASP A 12 10.96 34.51 8.93
N SER A 13 11.99 34.37 8.11
CA SER A 13 13.38 34.42 8.52
C SER A 13 13.71 35.79 9.11
N ALA A 14 13.97 35.82 10.42
CA ALA A 14 14.61 36.96 11.07
C ALA A 14 16.04 37.10 10.54
N GLY A 15 16.24 37.89 9.48
CA GLY A 15 17.48 38.62 9.15
C GLY A 15 18.82 37.89 9.25
N GLY A 16 18.91 36.58 8.99
CA GLY A 16 20.16 35.82 8.97
C GLY A 16 20.55 35.46 7.53
N SER A 17 21.85 35.48 7.23
CA SER A 17 22.47 35.11 5.94
C SER A 17 22.35 33.60 5.61
N GLY A 18 21.20 32.99 5.87
CA GLY A 18 20.90 31.59 5.61
C GLY A 18 20.25 31.39 4.24
N GLU A 19 20.27 30.14 3.78
CA GLU A 19 19.55 29.68 2.59
C GLU A 19 18.05 30.03 2.70
N THR A 20 17.45 30.62 1.66
CA THR A 20 16.03 30.98 1.65
C THR A 20 15.16 29.73 1.56
N ARG A 21 13.91 29.81 2.04
CA ARG A 21 12.95 28.69 1.96
C ARG A 21 12.76 28.22 0.53
N GLU A 22 12.69 29.17 -0.39
CA GLU A 22 12.58 28.97 -1.83
C GLU A 22 13.78 28.17 -2.35
N SER A 23 15.02 28.54 -1.98
CA SER A 23 16.21 27.81 -2.43
C SER A 23 16.30 26.38 -1.88
N VAL A 24 15.91 26.15 -0.62
CA VAL A 24 15.80 24.79 -0.05
C VAL A 24 14.79 23.96 -0.83
N VAL A 25 13.58 24.50 -1.06
CA VAL A 25 12.51 23.81 -1.79
C VAL A 25 12.90 23.57 -3.23
N TYR A 26 13.60 24.51 -3.87
CA TYR A 26 14.10 24.35 -5.25
C TYR A 26 15.06 23.16 -5.37
N ARG A 27 16.01 23.04 -4.42
CA ARG A 27 16.92 21.90 -4.37
C ARG A 27 16.17 20.59 -4.15
N MET A 28 15.25 20.54 -3.18
CA MET A 28 14.41 19.36 -2.93
C MET A 28 13.56 18.99 -4.15
N ALA A 29 13.00 19.98 -4.86
CA ALA A 29 12.23 19.75 -6.07
C ALA A 29 13.09 19.11 -7.17
N ASN A 30 14.33 19.56 -7.35
CA ASN A 30 15.28 18.92 -8.27
C ASN A 30 15.57 17.47 -7.89
N GLU A 31 15.94 17.22 -6.63
CA GLU A 31 16.25 15.87 -6.14
C GLU A 31 15.07 14.89 -6.29
N ILE A 32 13.85 15.38 -6.06
CA ILE A 32 12.64 14.58 -6.26
C ILE A 32 12.41 14.35 -7.76
N LEU A 33 12.43 15.41 -8.59
CA LEU A 33 12.21 15.32 -10.04
C LEU A 33 13.16 14.36 -10.75
N GLU A 34 14.43 14.31 -10.34
CA GLU A 34 15.42 13.36 -10.86
C GLU A 34 15.04 11.90 -10.61
N LYS A 35 14.29 11.65 -9.54
CA LYS A 35 13.91 10.29 -9.09
C LYS A 35 12.45 9.94 -9.39
N VAL A 36 11.60 10.90 -9.73
CA VAL A 36 10.21 10.62 -10.11
C VAL A 36 10.23 9.66 -11.30
N PRO A 37 9.49 8.55 -11.25
CA PRO A 37 9.44 7.61 -12.37
C PRO A 37 8.96 8.28 -13.67
N ALA A 38 9.36 7.73 -14.81
CA ALA A 38 8.84 8.16 -16.11
C ALA A 38 7.33 7.88 -16.22
N ASP A 39 6.66 8.61 -17.11
CA ASP A 39 5.26 8.35 -17.42
C ASP A 39 5.08 7.01 -18.12
N TYR A 40 4.04 6.29 -17.71
CA TYR A 40 3.52 5.14 -18.41
C TYR A 40 3.00 5.55 -19.78
N ASN A 41 3.63 5.06 -20.84
CA ASN A 41 3.13 5.25 -22.19
C ASN A 41 1.84 4.43 -22.39
N PRO A 42 0.69 5.05 -22.70
CA PRO A 42 -0.59 4.33 -22.83
C PRO A 42 -0.58 3.22 -23.89
N PHE A 43 0.16 3.41 -24.99
CA PHE A 43 0.29 2.41 -26.04
C PHE A 43 1.12 1.22 -25.56
N GLU A 44 2.25 1.47 -24.90
CA GLU A 44 3.08 0.39 -24.36
C GLU A 44 2.35 -0.39 -23.26
N VAL A 45 1.68 0.29 -22.33
CA VAL A 45 0.87 -0.36 -21.29
C VAL A 45 -0.17 -1.28 -21.92
N LYS A 46 -0.87 -0.81 -22.96
CA LYS A 46 -1.87 -1.60 -23.68
C LYS A 46 -1.24 -2.84 -24.32
N ASP A 47 -0.12 -2.68 -25.03
CA ASP A 47 0.56 -3.79 -25.70
C ASP A 47 1.08 -4.84 -24.71
N ARG A 48 1.63 -4.40 -23.57
CA ARG A 48 2.09 -5.29 -22.49
C ARG A 48 0.93 -6.06 -21.87
N LEU A 49 -0.19 -5.39 -21.61
CA LEU A 49 -1.40 -6.05 -21.08
C LEU A 49 -1.97 -7.07 -22.06
N ILE A 50 -1.99 -6.76 -23.37
CA ILE A 50 -2.44 -7.70 -24.41
C ILE A 50 -1.59 -8.97 -24.37
N LYS A 51 -0.26 -8.84 -24.28
CA LYS A 51 0.67 -9.99 -24.16
C LYS A 51 0.42 -10.85 -22.91
N MET A 52 -0.13 -10.28 -21.84
CA MET A 52 -0.43 -10.98 -20.59
C MET A 52 -1.86 -11.52 -20.49
N ASP A 53 -2.64 -11.50 -21.58
CA ASP A 53 -4.08 -11.77 -21.56
C ASP A 53 -4.83 -10.78 -20.66
N HIS A 54 -5.01 -9.57 -21.21
CA HIS A 54 -5.65 -8.42 -20.57
C HIS A 54 -7.09 -8.67 -20.08
N LEU A 55 -7.75 -9.75 -20.50
CA LEU A 55 -9.11 -10.09 -20.07
C LEU A 55 -9.15 -10.82 -18.72
N LYS A 56 -8.00 -11.27 -18.21
CA LYS A 56 -7.93 -11.85 -16.87
C LYS A 56 -8.18 -10.77 -15.81
N PRO A 57 -8.98 -11.06 -14.76
CA PRO A 57 -9.37 -10.08 -13.77
C PRO A 57 -8.19 -9.33 -13.14
N LEU A 58 -7.10 -10.04 -12.82
CA LEU A 58 -5.90 -9.44 -12.23
C LEU A 58 -5.19 -8.43 -13.16
N HIS A 59 -5.23 -8.61 -14.47
CA HIS A 59 -4.62 -7.66 -15.41
C HIS A 59 -5.51 -6.44 -15.65
N ILE A 60 -6.84 -6.61 -15.60
CA ILE A 60 -7.79 -5.49 -15.58
C ILE A 60 -7.55 -4.65 -14.32
N PHE A 61 -7.38 -5.30 -13.16
CA PHE A 61 -7.03 -4.64 -11.91
C PHE A 61 -5.70 -3.89 -12.01
N LEU A 62 -4.63 -4.54 -12.50
CA LEU A 62 -3.33 -3.89 -12.70
C LEU A 62 -3.45 -2.61 -13.56
N LYS A 63 -4.22 -2.66 -14.66
CA LYS A 63 -4.44 -1.48 -15.52
C LYS A 63 -5.02 -0.30 -14.72
N GLN A 64 -6.04 -0.54 -13.91
CA GLN A 64 -6.67 0.51 -13.10
C GLN A 64 -5.69 1.12 -12.09
N GLU A 65 -4.84 0.29 -11.48
CA GLU A 65 -3.81 0.74 -10.54
C GLU A 65 -2.71 1.55 -11.24
N VAL A 66 -2.27 1.12 -12.43
CA VAL A 66 -1.31 1.87 -13.27
C VAL A 66 -1.88 3.21 -13.69
N ASP A 67 -3.13 3.25 -14.15
CA ASP A 67 -3.81 4.50 -14.55
C ASP A 67 -3.90 5.48 -13.36
N ARG A 68 -4.10 4.97 -12.13
CA ARG A 68 -4.10 5.79 -10.91
C ARG A 68 -2.69 6.24 -10.52
N MET A 69 -1.69 5.37 -10.60
CA MET A 69 -0.29 5.72 -10.35
C MET A 69 0.20 6.80 -11.33
N GLN A 70 -0.15 6.68 -12.61
CA GLN A 70 0.17 7.67 -13.63
C GLN A 70 -0.35 9.07 -13.26
N ARG A 71 -1.58 9.17 -12.76
CA ARG A 71 -2.13 10.46 -12.30
C ARG A 71 -1.29 11.06 -11.18
N VAL A 72 -0.85 10.26 -10.21
CA VAL A 72 0.01 10.73 -9.12
C VAL A 72 1.35 11.23 -9.67
N ILE A 73 2.00 10.43 -10.51
CA ILE A 73 3.29 10.78 -11.13
C ILE A 73 3.20 12.10 -11.91
N THR A 74 2.19 12.25 -12.78
CA THR A 74 1.99 13.49 -13.56
C THR A 74 1.73 14.68 -12.64
N THR A 75 0.87 14.54 -11.63
CA THR A 75 0.58 15.65 -10.70
C THR A 75 1.82 16.09 -9.94
N VAL A 76 2.64 15.15 -9.45
CA VAL A 76 3.91 15.48 -8.76
C VAL A 76 4.85 16.21 -9.70
N ARG A 77 5.08 15.67 -10.90
CA ARG A 77 6.02 16.24 -11.87
C ARG A 77 5.61 17.65 -12.28
N ASN A 78 4.33 17.86 -12.59
CA ASN A 78 3.82 19.18 -12.96
C ASN A 78 3.95 20.16 -11.79
N THR A 79 3.52 19.76 -10.58
CA THR A 79 3.62 20.61 -9.39
C THR A 79 5.06 21.06 -9.15
N LEU A 80 6.03 20.15 -9.20
CA LEU A 80 7.44 20.47 -8.96
C LEU A 80 8.07 21.31 -10.08
N THR A 81 7.67 21.07 -11.34
CA THR A 81 8.16 21.85 -12.49
C THR A 81 7.64 23.28 -12.43
N ASP A 82 6.34 23.45 -12.21
CA ASP A 82 5.70 24.75 -12.06
C ASP A 82 6.21 25.48 -10.81
N LEU A 83 6.42 24.76 -9.71
CA LEU A 83 6.97 25.34 -8.47
C LEU A 83 8.36 25.95 -8.70
N LYS A 84 9.23 25.27 -9.46
CA LYS A 84 10.54 25.82 -9.84
C LYS A 84 10.41 27.09 -10.67
N LEU A 85 9.56 27.05 -11.72
CA LEU A 85 9.32 28.22 -12.57
C LEU A 85 8.74 29.40 -11.78
N ALA A 86 7.93 29.13 -10.75
CA ALA A 86 7.35 30.16 -9.89
C ALA A 86 8.40 30.77 -8.95
N ILE A 87 9.30 29.95 -8.42
CA ILE A 87 10.45 30.41 -7.61
C ILE A 87 11.39 31.27 -8.45
N ASP A 88 11.63 30.87 -9.71
CA ASP A 88 12.45 31.63 -10.67
C ASP A 88 11.74 32.90 -11.20
N GLY A 89 10.50 33.16 -10.78
CA GLY A 89 9.71 34.33 -11.20
C GLY A 89 9.19 34.28 -12.65
N THR A 90 9.28 33.12 -13.30
CA THR A 90 8.81 32.91 -14.69
C THR A 90 7.30 32.74 -14.76
N ILE A 91 6.69 32.11 -13.75
CA ILE A 91 5.23 31.97 -13.63
C ILE A 91 4.74 32.51 -12.28
N ILE A 92 3.43 32.77 -12.19
CA ILE A 92 2.82 33.34 -10.97
C ILE A 92 2.69 32.27 -9.88
N MET A 93 3.09 32.60 -8.66
CA MET A 93 2.92 31.76 -7.46
C MET A 93 1.43 31.64 -7.09
N SER A 94 0.77 30.60 -7.60
CA SER A 94 -0.62 30.26 -7.28
C SER A 94 -0.79 29.73 -5.85
N GLU A 95 -2.03 29.65 -5.37
CA GLU A 95 -2.34 29.09 -4.03
C GLU A 95 -1.84 27.65 -3.89
N ASN A 96 -2.04 26.81 -4.91
CA ASN A 96 -1.57 25.42 -4.92
C ASN A 96 -0.05 25.32 -4.88
N LEU A 97 0.67 26.22 -5.57
CA LEU A 97 2.13 26.24 -5.55
C LEU A 97 2.67 26.73 -4.21
N ARG A 98 1.99 27.71 -3.59
CA ARG A 98 2.32 28.17 -2.22
C ARG A 98 2.10 27.06 -1.19
N ASP A 99 0.99 26.33 -1.26
CA ASP A 99 0.75 25.13 -0.43
C ASP A 99 1.84 24.08 -0.64
N ALA A 100 2.23 23.82 -1.89
CA ALA A 100 3.31 22.88 -2.19
C ALA A 100 4.65 23.34 -1.59
N LEU A 101 5.01 24.62 -1.75
CA LEU A 101 6.24 25.20 -1.19
C LEU A 101 6.27 25.04 0.33
N ASP A 102 5.22 25.46 1.02
CA ASP A 102 5.13 25.38 2.47
C ASP A 102 5.20 23.94 2.98
N ASN A 103 4.45 23.02 2.37
CA ASN A 103 4.46 21.63 2.79
C ASN A 103 5.82 20.97 2.50
N ILE A 104 6.42 21.18 1.33
CA ILE A 104 7.71 20.57 0.99
C ILE A 104 8.80 21.08 1.94
N PHE A 105 8.83 22.39 2.22
CA PHE A 105 9.76 22.97 3.19
C PHE A 105 9.61 22.35 4.58
N ASP A 106 8.37 22.16 5.03
CA ASP A 106 8.06 21.54 6.34
C ASP A 106 8.13 20.00 6.32
N ALA A 107 8.69 19.38 5.26
CA ALA A 107 8.76 17.93 5.05
C ALA A 107 7.39 17.21 5.12
N ARG A 108 6.32 17.90 4.73
CA ARG A 108 4.93 17.44 4.65
C ARG A 108 4.50 17.22 3.21
N ILE A 109 3.42 16.46 3.03
CA ILE A 109 2.86 16.15 1.71
C ILE A 109 1.87 17.25 1.30
N PRO A 110 2.07 17.91 0.14
CA PRO A 110 1.14 18.88 -0.43
C PRO A 110 -0.30 18.36 -0.50
N SER A 111 -1.26 19.27 -0.32
CA SER A 111 -2.68 18.89 -0.23
C SER A 111 -3.21 18.23 -1.52
N THR A 112 -2.75 18.72 -2.68
CA THR A 112 -3.12 18.19 -4.01
C THR A 112 -2.65 16.75 -4.20
N TRP A 113 -1.44 16.42 -3.72
CA TRP A 113 -0.89 15.07 -3.81
C TRP A 113 -1.62 14.11 -2.88
N ARG A 114 -1.91 14.53 -1.65
CA ARG A 114 -2.61 13.71 -0.65
C ARG A 114 -4.01 13.30 -1.10
N LYS A 115 -4.74 14.20 -1.77
CA LYS A 115 -6.11 13.96 -2.27
C LYS A 115 -6.20 12.79 -3.26
N ILE A 116 -5.15 12.54 -4.04
CA ILE A 116 -5.15 11.52 -5.09
C ILE A 116 -4.34 10.26 -4.74
N SER A 117 -3.50 10.32 -3.70
CA SER A 117 -2.54 9.29 -3.32
C SER A 117 -2.91 8.58 -2.01
N TRP A 118 -2.00 8.57 -1.03
CA TRP A 118 -2.11 7.93 0.28
C TRP A 118 -1.61 8.87 1.39
N GLU A 119 -1.98 8.53 2.62
CA GLU A 119 -1.45 9.19 3.81
C GLU A 119 -0.08 8.62 4.18
N SER A 120 0.82 9.48 4.63
CA SER A 120 2.15 9.12 5.13
C SER A 120 2.62 10.17 6.15
N ALA A 121 3.51 9.78 7.07
CA ALA A 121 3.97 10.66 8.13
C ALA A 121 4.83 11.84 7.63
N THR A 122 5.65 11.63 6.60
CA THR A 122 6.56 12.65 6.06
C THR A 122 6.62 12.58 4.54
N LEU A 123 7.07 13.66 3.92
CA LEU A 123 7.31 13.70 2.47
C LEU A 123 8.33 12.62 2.03
N GLY A 124 9.36 12.36 2.85
CA GLY A 124 10.36 11.33 2.56
C GLY A 124 9.76 9.94 2.49
N PHE A 125 9.00 9.53 3.51
CA PHE A 125 8.31 8.23 3.49
C PHE A 125 7.28 8.13 2.37
N TRP A 126 6.53 9.21 2.14
CA TRP A 126 5.57 9.25 1.03
C TRP A 126 6.25 9.03 -0.32
N PHE A 127 7.42 9.64 -0.54
CA PHE A 127 8.14 9.50 -1.80
C PHE A 127 8.77 8.11 -1.95
N THR A 128 9.31 7.53 -0.87
CA THR A 128 9.76 6.11 -0.90
C THR A 128 8.60 5.18 -1.26
N ASP A 129 7.43 5.37 -0.66
CA ASP A 129 6.24 4.58 -1.00
C ASP A 129 5.83 4.77 -2.45
N LEU A 130 5.99 5.98 -3.02
CA LEU A 130 5.69 6.23 -4.43
C LEU A 130 6.58 5.38 -5.34
N LEU A 131 7.88 5.34 -5.03
CA LEU A 131 8.85 4.54 -5.78
C LEU A 131 8.56 3.04 -5.65
N ASP A 132 8.32 2.55 -4.43
CA ASP A 132 8.06 1.12 -4.18
C ASP A 132 6.74 0.65 -4.81
N ARG A 133 5.68 1.47 -4.73
CA ARG A 133 4.39 1.19 -5.39
C ARG A 133 4.56 1.17 -6.90
N ASN A 134 5.26 2.16 -7.46
CA ASN A 134 5.53 2.21 -8.89
C ASN A 134 6.37 1.00 -9.34
N ALA A 135 7.38 0.61 -8.57
CA ALA A 135 8.20 -0.56 -8.85
C ALA A 135 7.35 -1.83 -8.90
N GLN A 136 6.44 -2.04 -7.94
CA GLN A 136 5.52 -3.17 -7.97
C GLN A 136 4.68 -3.21 -9.27
N PHE A 137 4.08 -2.09 -9.67
CA PHE A 137 3.23 -2.04 -10.87
C PHE A 137 4.04 -2.18 -12.16
N SER A 138 5.18 -1.50 -12.24
CA SER A 138 6.08 -1.56 -13.38
C SER A 138 6.62 -2.98 -13.56
N THR A 139 7.24 -3.57 -12.53
CA THR A 139 7.72 -4.96 -12.60
C THR A 139 6.60 -5.92 -12.97
N TRP A 140 5.39 -5.76 -12.43
CA TRP A 140 4.25 -6.58 -12.84
C TRP A 140 3.91 -6.40 -14.33
N LEU A 141 3.86 -5.15 -14.81
CA LEU A 141 3.55 -4.85 -16.21
C LEU A 141 4.61 -5.38 -17.20
N PHE A 142 5.89 -5.31 -16.82
CA PHE A 142 7.01 -5.58 -17.73
C PHE A 142 7.57 -7.00 -17.65
N GLU A 143 7.61 -7.57 -16.45
CA GLU A 143 8.18 -8.91 -16.18
C GLU A 143 7.09 -9.97 -15.95
N GLY A 144 5.84 -9.55 -15.82
CA GLY A 144 4.69 -10.42 -15.57
C GLY A 144 4.40 -10.60 -14.08
N ARG A 145 3.54 -11.56 -13.76
CA ARG A 145 2.98 -11.67 -12.40
C ARG A 145 4.04 -11.90 -11.31
N PRO A 146 4.07 -11.06 -10.26
CA PRO A 146 4.92 -11.24 -9.09
C PRO A 146 4.75 -12.60 -8.41
N LEU A 147 5.80 -13.04 -7.70
CA LEU A 147 5.74 -14.24 -6.85
C LEU A 147 4.88 -14.02 -5.60
N SER A 148 4.91 -12.79 -5.07
CA SER A 148 4.02 -12.32 -4.00
C SER A 148 3.70 -10.83 -4.20
N TYR A 149 2.57 -10.39 -3.67
CA TYR A 149 2.06 -9.04 -3.84
C TYR A 149 2.14 -8.25 -2.53
N TRP A 150 2.68 -7.04 -2.59
CA TRP A 150 2.73 -6.13 -1.45
C TRP A 150 1.37 -5.47 -1.26
N MET A 151 0.66 -5.84 -0.20
CA MET A 151 -0.75 -5.48 -0.03
C MET A 151 -0.97 -3.98 0.18
N THR A 152 -0.07 -3.32 0.90
CA THR A 152 -0.07 -1.85 1.07
C THR A 152 0.15 -1.10 -0.22
N GLY A 153 0.85 -1.71 -1.18
CA GLY A 153 1.27 -1.07 -2.41
C GLY A 153 0.10 -0.69 -3.32
N PHE A 154 -1.04 -1.37 -3.16
CA PHE A 154 -2.25 -1.09 -3.91
C PHE A 154 -2.98 0.14 -3.39
N PHE A 155 -3.57 0.89 -4.32
CA PHE A 155 -4.58 1.89 -4.02
C PHE A 155 -5.92 1.21 -3.62
N ASN A 156 -6.28 0.12 -4.32
CA ASN A 156 -7.49 -0.65 -4.05
C ASN A 156 -7.21 -2.13 -3.72
N PRO A 157 -6.78 -2.45 -2.48
CA PRO A 157 -6.53 -3.83 -2.07
C PRO A 157 -7.78 -4.73 -2.08
N GLN A 158 -8.98 -4.17 -1.89
CA GLN A 158 -10.23 -4.95 -2.00
C GLN A 158 -10.53 -5.34 -3.45
N GLY A 159 -10.27 -4.43 -4.39
CA GLY A 159 -10.34 -4.71 -5.82
C GLY A 159 -9.39 -5.83 -6.25
N PHE A 160 -8.17 -5.86 -5.69
CA PHE A 160 -7.22 -6.95 -5.90
C PHE A 160 -7.78 -8.30 -5.46
N LEU A 161 -8.31 -8.38 -4.23
CA LEU A 161 -8.90 -9.62 -3.71
C LEU A 161 -10.12 -10.06 -4.52
N THR A 162 -10.92 -9.11 -5.00
CA THR A 162 -12.06 -9.39 -5.87
C THR A 162 -11.60 -9.96 -7.21
N ALA A 163 -10.56 -9.40 -7.82
CA ALA A 163 -9.99 -9.89 -9.07
C ALA A 163 -9.38 -11.29 -8.89
N MET A 164 -8.65 -11.52 -7.80
CA MET A 164 -8.12 -12.85 -7.46
C MET A 164 -9.27 -13.86 -7.31
N ARG A 165 -10.32 -13.51 -6.55
CA ARG A 165 -11.50 -14.35 -6.36
C ARG A 165 -12.18 -14.73 -7.67
N GLN A 166 -12.34 -13.76 -8.59
CA GLN A 166 -12.90 -14.01 -9.91
C GLN A 166 -12.02 -14.96 -10.73
N GLU A 167 -10.71 -14.85 -10.63
CA GLU A 167 -9.79 -15.74 -11.34
C GLU A 167 -9.89 -17.19 -10.84
N VAL A 168 -9.91 -17.38 -9.51
CA VAL A 168 -10.12 -18.69 -8.88
C VAL A 168 -11.49 -19.28 -9.25
N ALA A 169 -12.54 -18.47 -9.21
CA ALA A 169 -13.89 -18.90 -9.59
C ALA A 169 -13.95 -19.37 -11.05
N ARG A 170 -13.32 -18.63 -11.97
CA ARG A 170 -13.28 -19.00 -13.40
C ARG A 170 -12.47 -20.28 -13.64
N ALA A 171 -11.33 -20.43 -12.96
CA ALA A 171 -10.49 -21.62 -13.09
C ALA A 171 -11.20 -22.90 -12.63
N ASN A 172 -11.98 -22.81 -11.55
CA ASN A 172 -12.70 -23.94 -10.96
C ASN A 172 -14.18 -24.06 -11.40
N LYS A 173 -14.66 -23.15 -12.27
CA LYS A 173 -16.06 -23.06 -12.71
C LYS A 173 -17.06 -22.90 -11.55
N TYR A 174 -16.67 -22.16 -10.52
CA TYR A 174 -17.57 -21.81 -9.41
C TYR A 174 -18.47 -20.63 -9.78
N ALA A 175 -19.70 -20.63 -9.27
CA ALA A 175 -20.57 -19.46 -9.30
C ALA A 175 -19.98 -18.38 -8.39
N LEU A 176 -19.82 -17.15 -8.88
CA LEU A 176 -19.12 -16.08 -8.15
C LEU A 176 -19.76 -15.79 -6.78
N ASP A 177 -21.08 -15.93 -6.67
CA ASP A 177 -21.84 -15.70 -5.44
C ASP A 177 -21.62 -16.80 -4.39
N ASP A 178 -21.14 -17.97 -4.81
CA ASP A 178 -20.83 -19.11 -3.94
C ASP A 178 -19.36 -19.13 -3.48
N VAL A 179 -18.56 -18.11 -3.83
CA VAL A 179 -17.11 -18.12 -3.58
C VAL A 179 -16.73 -17.23 -2.38
N ALA A 180 -16.14 -17.87 -1.36
CA ALA A 180 -15.60 -17.22 -0.17
C ALA A 180 -14.07 -17.22 -0.18
N LEU A 181 -13.46 -16.21 0.45
CA LEU A 181 -12.01 -16.14 0.63
C LEU A 181 -11.55 -17.10 1.73
N THR A 182 -10.40 -17.73 1.54
CA THR A 182 -9.70 -18.50 2.56
C THR A 182 -8.23 -18.14 2.55
N ASN A 183 -7.54 -18.41 3.65
CA ASN A 183 -6.13 -18.08 3.78
C ASN A 183 -5.34 -19.13 4.58
N GLU A 184 -4.05 -19.19 4.28
CA GLU A 184 -3.06 -19.92 5.06
C GLU A 184 -1.84 -19.02 5.28
N VAL A 185 -1.49 -18.77 6.55
CA VAL A 185 -0.25 -18.07 6.88
C VAL A 185 0.90 -19.06 6.72
N THR A 186 1.81 -18.76 5.79
CA THR A 186 2.94 -19.64 5.49
C THR A 186 4.09 -19.45 6.51
N LYS A 187 5.17 -20.21 6.35
CA LYS A 187 6.42 -20.01 7.10
C LYS A 187 7.43 -19.14 6.35
N MET A 188 7.13 -18.76 5.11
CA MET A 188 8.03 -18.03 4.21
C MET A 188 7.97 -16.53 4.51
N MET A 189 9.14 -15.89 4.51
CA MET A 189 9.23 -14.45 4.29
C MET A 189 9.26 -14.15 2.79
N ARG A 190 9.19 -12.87 2.43
CA ARG A 190 9.10 -12.43 1.02
C ARG A 190 10.24 -13.01 0.19
N GLU A 191 11.45 -13.03 0.74
CA GLU A 191 12.68 -13.45 0.09
C GLU A 191 12.73 -14.97 -0.15
N ASP A 192 11.98 -15.74 0.64
CA ASP A 192 11.91 -17.20 0.54
C ASP A 192 10.94 -17.68 -0.55
N VAL A 193 10.10 -16.79 -1.10
CA VAL A 193 9.10 -17.16 -2.10
C VAL A 193 9.74 -17.33 -3.47
N VAL A 194 9.95 -18.58 -3.87
CA VAL A 194 10.57 -18.94 -5.17
C VAL A 194 9.56 -19.31 -6.27
N LYS A 195 8.31 -19.60 -5.91
CA LYS A 195 7.28 -20.04 -6.86
C LYS A 195 5.91 -19.46 -6.49
N ARG A 196 5.10 -19.16 -7.50
CA ARG A 196 3.68 -18.78 -7.35
C ARG A 196 2.84 -19.97 -6.86
N PRO A 197 1.75 -19.74 -6.11
CA PRO A 197 0.84 -20.81 -5.77
C PRO A 197 0.11 -21.29 -7.04
N ASN A 198 -0.36 -22.53 -7.05
CA ASN A 198 -1.13 -23.08 -8.17
C ASN A 198 -2.48 -22.36 -8.34
N GLU A 199 -3.05 -21.91 -7.23
CA GLU A 199 -4.32 -21.19 -7.15
C GLU A 199 -4.20 -20.08 -6.12
N GLY A 200 -4.88 -18.96 -6.34
CA GLY A 200 -4.83 -17.80 -5.46
C GLY A 200 -3.51 -17.02 -5.60
N VAL A 201 -3.13 -16.32 -4.54
CA VAL A 201 -1.99 -15.41 -4.53
C VAL A 201 -1.27 -15.42 -3.19
N TYR A 202 0.04 -15.13 -3.20
CA TYR A 202 0.77 -14.80 -1.99
C TYR A 202 0.73 -13.29 -1.75
N ILE A 203 0.41 -12.86 -0.53
CA ILE A 203 0.47 -11.46 -0.11
C ILE A 203 1.48 -11.28 1.03
N HIS A 204 2.11 -10.10 1.07
CA HIS A 204 3.07 -9.75 2.11
C HIS A 204 2.93 -8.29 2.55
N GLY A 205 3.67 -7.92 3.60
CA GLY A 205 3.63 -6.59 4.20
C GLY A 205 2.44 -6.40 5.13
N LEU A 206 2.12 -7.41 5.94
CA LEU A 206 1.08 -7.33 6.98
C LEU A 206 1.75 -7.33 8.34
N SER A 207 1.38 -6.39 9.20
CA SER A 207 1.92 -6.23 10.55
C SER A 207 0.81 -6.45 11.58
N LEU A 208 1.04 -7.35 12.51
CA LEU A 208 0.11 -7.69 13.59
C LEU A 208 0.25 -6.67 14.72
N ASP A 209 -0.89 -6.10 15.12
CA ASP A 209 -1.04 -5.16 16.22
C ASP A 209 -1.83 -5.82 17.36
N GLY A 210 -1.37 -5.64 18.60
CA GLY A 210 -1.97 -6.24 19.79
C GLY A 210 -1.65 -7.72 20.04
N ALA A 211 -0.84 -8.36 19.19
CA ALA A 211 -0.40 -9.75 19.35
C ALA A 211 0.97 -10.02 18.70
N GLY A 212 1.56 -11.15 19.07
CA GLY A 212 2.75 -11.73 18.44
C GLY A 212 2.38 -12.91 17.52
N TRP A 213 3.36 -13.36 16.73
CA TRP A 213 3.20 -14.51 15.84
C TRP A 213 4.26 -15.58 16.08
N ASP A 214 3.82 -16.78 16.43
CA ASP A 214 4.72 -17.93 16.53
C ASP A 214 4.92 -18.55 15.14
N LYS A 215 6.10 -18.30 14.55
CA LYS A 215 6.49 -18.83 13.23
C LYS A 215 6.60 -20.36 13.20
N LYS A 216 6.96 -21.01 14.30
CA LYS A 216 7.15 -22.47 14.34
C LYS A 216 5.80 -23.18 14.26
N GLN A 217 4.84 -22.69 15.04
CA GLN A 217 3.50 -23.27 15.16
C GLN A 217 2.45 -22.60 14.27
N ALA A 218 2.81 -21.51 13.57
CA ALA A 218 1.96 -20.71 12.69
C ALA A 218 0.64 -20.31 13.37
N ARG A 219 0.75 -19.68 14.55
CA ARG A 219 -0.39 -19.25 15.36
C ARG A 219 -0.11 -17.97 16.14
N LEU A 220 -1.19 -17.33 16.58
CA LEU A 220 -1.13 -16.18 17.47
C LEU A 220 -0.50 -16.53 18.81
N MET A 221 0.29 -15.59 19.33
CA MET A 221 0.87 -15.64 20.65
C MET A 221 0.82 -14.26 21.30
N GLU A 222 1.09 -14.18 22.60
CA GLU A 222 1.20 -12.91 23.30
C GLU A 222 2.32 -12.04 22.68
N PRO A 223 2.12 -10.71 22.62
CA PRO A 223 3.10 -9.81 22.04
C PRO A 223 4.39 -9.79 22.86
N THR A 224 5.52 -9.62 22.18
CA THR A 224 6.81 -9.46 22.85
C THR A 224 6.89 -8.05 23.45
N PRO A 225 7.31 -7.88 24.72
CA PRO A 225 7.42 -6.56 25.33
C PRO A 225 8.24 -5.60 24.48
N LYS A 226 7.76 -4.35 24.34
CA LYS A 226 8.37 -3.26 23.54
C LYS A 226 8.31 -3.46 22.01
N LEU A 227 7.73 -4.55 21.51
CA LEU A 227 7.44 -4.71 20.10
C LEU A 227 5.99 -4.31 19.83
N LEU A 228 5.78 -3.12 19.24
CA LEU A 228 4.44 -2.61 18.94
C LEU A 228 3.75 -3.41 17.83
N TYR A 229 4.51 -3.78 16.80
CA TYR A 229 4.01 -4.48 15.62
C TYR A 229 4.88 -5.70 15.31
N THR A 230 4.23 -6.83 15.01
CA THR A 230 4.92 -8.05 14.60
C THR A 230 4.67 -8.32 13.11
N LEU A 231 5.71 -8.35 12.29
CA LEU A 231 5.56 -8.67 10.86
C LEU A 231 5.06 -10.11 10.69
N LEU A 232 3.94 -10.26 9.98
CA LEU A 232 3.37 -11.55 9.63
C LEU A 232 4.14 -12.14 8.43
N PRO A 233 4.40 -13.46 8.40
CA PRO A 233 4.90 -14.14 7.22
C PRO A 233 3.99 -13.96 6.01
N VAL A 234 4.48 -14.37 4.84
CA VAL A 234 3.69 -14.38 3.60
C VAL A 234 2.41 -15.19 3.81
N VAL A 235 1.29 -14.62 3.41
CA VAL A 235 -0.03 -15.25 3.51
C VAL A 235 -0.45 -15.72 2.14
N HIS A 236 -0.79 -17.00 2.03
CA HIS A 236 -1.51 -17.52 0.87
C HIS A 236 -2.97 -17.16 1.02
N VAL A 237 -3.53 -16.49 0.01
CA VAL A 237 -4.97 -16.22 -0.06
C VAL A 237 -5.50 -16.88 -1.30
N SER A 238 -6.51 -17.72 -1.14
CA SER A 238 -7.27 -18.33 -2.24
C SER A 238 -8.77 -18.12 -2.01
N ALA A 239 -9.57 -18.81 -2.79
CA ALA A 239 -11.00 -18.84 -2.61
C ALA A 239 -11.53 -20.26 -2.78
N TYR A 240 -12.64 -20.58 -2.13
CA TYR A 240 -13.30 -21.87 -2.23
C TYR A 240 -14.80 -21.68 -2.42
N SER A 241 -15.46 -22.70 -2.95
CA SER A 241 -16.92 -22.74 -3.09
C SER A 241 -17.56 -23.16 -1.76
N MET A 242 -18.48 -22.35 -1.24
CA MET A 242 -19.17 -22.62 0.03
C MET A 242 -19.98 -23.92 -0.05
N SER A 243 -20.54 -24.25 -1.22
CA SER A 243 -21.25 -25.52 -1.45
C SER A 243 -20.35 -26.77 -1.41
N VAL A 244 -19.06 -26.65 -1.73
CA VAL A 244 -18.08 -27.74 -1.59
C VAL A 244 -17.56 -27.87 -0.15
N GLY A 245 -17.78 -26.84 0.67
CA GLY A 245 -17.35 -26.76 2.05
C GLY A 245 -15.84 -26.52 2.20
N GLU A 246 -15.46 -25.79 3.23
CA GLU A 246 -14.06 -25.74 3.65
C GLU A 246 -13.73 -27.08 4.32
N LYS A 247 -12.66 -27.77 3.90
CA LYS A 247 -12.14 -28.96 4.60
C LYS A 247 -11.54 -28.52 5.95
N SER A 248 -12.38 -28.05 6.87
CA SER A 248 -11.97 -27.51 8.16
C SER A 248 -11.54 -28.65 9.07
N LYS A 249 -10.23 -28.69 9.35
CA LYS A 249 -9.70 -29.40 10.52
C LYS A 249 -10.10 -28.56 11.74
N GLN A 250 -10.75 -29.17 12.74
CA GLN A 250 -11.06 -28.56 14.04
C GLN A 250 -9.82 -27.85 14.62
N THR A 251 -9.72 -26.55 14.34
CA THR A 251 -8.63 -25.67 14.80
C THR A 251 -9.32 -24.39 15.21
N MET A 252 -9.00 -23.87 16.40
CA MET A 252 -9.50 -22.58 16.82
C MET A 252 -8.92 -21.49 15.92
N LEU A 253 -9.80 -20.80 15.20
CA LEU A 253 -9.47 -19.72 14.28
C LEU A 253 -10.02 -18.41 14.82
N TYR A 254 -9.17 -17.40 14.86
CA TYR A 254 -9.56 -16.02 15.12
C TYR A 254 -9.73 -15.29 13.79
N SER A 255 -10.90 -14.71 13.56
CA SER A 255 -11.17 -13.83 12.42
C SER A 255 -10.52 -12.47 12.67
N CYS A 256 -9.29 -12.31 12.20
CA CYS A 256 -8.50 -11.10 12.41
C CYS A 256 -8.80 -10.08 11.32
N PRO A 257 -9.33 -8.89 11.65
CA PRO A 257 -9.57 -7.85 10.66
C PRO A 257 -8.24 -7.28 10.10
N VAL A 258 -8.18 -7.06 8.79
CA VAL A 258 -7.05 -6.42 8.10
C VAL A 258 -7.45 -4.99 7.71
N TYR A 259 -6.62 -4.01 8.11
CA TYR A 259 -6.80 -2.60 7.78
C TYR A 259 -5.61 -2.07 6.97
N LYS A 260 -5.86 -1.07 6.12
CA LYS A 260 -4.82 -0.35 5.37
C LYS A 260 -3.87 0.41 6.29
N LYS A 261 -4.40 0.99 7.37
CA LYS A 261 -3.71 1.92 8.28
C LYS A 261 -4.09 1.65 9.74
N PRO A 262 -3.32 2.16 10.73
CA PRO A 262 -3.61 1.96 12.15
C PRO A 262 -4.94 2.58 12.61
N LYS A 263 -5.46 3.57 11.86
CA LYS A 263 -6.79 4.13 12.09
C LYS A 263 -7.86 3.16 11.60
N ARG A 264 -8.38 2.34 12.51
CA ARG A 264 -9.31 1.23 12.24
C ARG A 264 -10.75 1.72 12.06
N THR A 265 -11.03 2.30 10.89
CA THR A 265 -12.38 2.70 10.45
C THR A 265 -12.78 1.90 9.21
N ASP A 266 -14.07 1.93 8.86
CA ASP A 266 -14.59 1.22 7.67
C ASP A 266 -13.87 1.61 6.37
N LEU A 267 -13.45 2.88 6.26
CA LEU A 267 -12.67 3.38 5.12
C LEU A 267 -11.32 2.68 4.95
N ASN A 268 -10.75 2.19 6.04
CA ASN A 268 -9.46 1.51 6.05
C ASN A 268 -9.60 -0.01 6.15
N TYR A 269 -10.78 -0.54 6.43
CA TYR A 269 -11.00 -1.99 6.46
C TYR A 269 -10.83 -2.61 5.07
N ILE A 270 -10.19 -3.77 5.00
CA ILE A 270 -9.97 -4.50 3.74
C ILE A 270 -10.77 -5.80 3.75
N PHE A 271 -10.39 -6.74 4.60
CA PHE A 271 -10.97 -8.10 4.70
C PHE A 271 -10.50 -8.76 6.01
N PRO A 272 -11.12 -9.87 6.45
CA PRO A 272 -10.61 -10.65 7.57
C PRO A 272 -9.66 -11.77 7.09
N LEU A 273 -8.68 -12.10 7.92
CA LEU A 273 -7.85 -13.30 7.80
C LEU A 273 -8.11 -14.24 8.97
N MET A 274 -8.30 -15.52 8.68
CA MET A 274 -8.44 -16.56 9.68
C MET A 274 -7.05 -16.94 10.21
N LEU A 275 -6.77 -16.58 11.46
CA LEU A 275 -5.50 -16.83 12.12
C LEU A 275 -5.66 -17.95 13.15
N ARG A 276 -4.72 -18.90 13.17
CA ARG A 276 -4.74 -19.98 14.17
C ARG A 276 -4.46 -19.41 15.56
N SER A 277 -5.16 -19.95 16.55
CA SER A 277 -5.01 -19.58 17.95
C SER A 277 -4.88 -20.82 18.84
N ALA A 278 -4.14 -20.69 19.95
CA ALA A 278 -4.13 -21.67 21.03
C ALA A 278 -5.19 -21.37 22.11
N THR A 279 -5.64 -20.12 22.18
CA THR A 279 -6.64 -19.62 23.12
C THR A 279 -7.96 -19.35 22.42
N ASP A 280 -9.01 -19.14 23.18
CA ASP A 280 -10.31 -18.76 22.65
C ASP A 280 -10.24 -17.45 21.82
N PRO A 281 -10.94 -17.35 20.67
CA PRO A 281 -10.99 -16.13 19.87
C PRO A 281 -11.41 -14.87 20.63
N ASP A 282 -12.26 -14.98 21.65
CA ASP A 282 -12.73 -13.84 22.45
C ASP A 282 -11.58 -13.12 23.16
N HIS A 283 -10.52 -13.85 23.53
CA HIS A 283 -9.29 -13.26 24.08
C HIS A 283 -8.70 -12.22 23.11
N TRP A 284 -8.60 -12.56 21.83
CA TRP A 284 -8.01 -11.67 20.82
C TRP A 284 -8.96 -10.54 20.41
N ILE A 285 -10.27 -10.78 20.46
CA ILE A 285 -11.29 -9.74 20.28
C ILE A 285 -11.14 -8.66 21.36
N LEU A 286 -11.06 -9.07 22.64
CA LEU A 286 -10.93 -8.14 23.77
C LEU A 286 -9.59 -7.38 23.75
N ARG A 287 -8.52 -7.98 23.22
CA ARG A 287 -7.25 -7.27 23.00
C ARG A 287 -7.24 -6.34 21.80
N GLY A 288 -8.29 -6.39 20.97
CA GLY A 288 -8.34 -5.63 19.73
C GLY A 288 -7.18 -6.01 18.81
N VAL A 289 -6.95 -7.31 18.57
CA VAL A 289 -5.94 -7.73 17.61
C VAL A 289 -6.36 -7.33 16.20
N ALA A 290 -5.44 -6.83 15.40
CA ALA A 290 -5.68 -6.53 14.00
C ALA A 290 -4.42 -6.69 13.17
N LEU A 291 -4.59 -6.88 11.86
CA LEU A 291 -3.50 -6.78 10.89
C LEU A 291 -3.56 -5.41 10.23
N LEU A 292 -2.39 -4.78 10.12
CA LEU A 292 -2.20 -3.49 9.48
C LEU A 292 -1.30 -3.69 8.27
N CYS A 293 -1.75 -3.26 7.11
CA CYS A 293 -0.89 -3.25 5.94
C CYS A 293 0.25 -2.25 6.18
N ASP A 294 -0.07 -1.03 6.61
CA ASP A 294 0.92 0.01 6.86
C ASP A 294 0.86 0.52 8.30
N VAL A 295 2.04 0.69 8.89
CA VAL A 295 2.27 1.16 10.27
C VAL A 295 3.02 2.49 10.30
N LYS A 296 3.34 3.05 9.14
CA LYS A 296 4.05 4.33 8.95
C LYS A 296 3.09 5.48 8.62
#